data_AF-A0A6N0LLN0-F1
#
_entry.id   AF-A0A6N0LLN0-F1
#
_cell.length_a   1.000
_cell.length_b   1.000
_cell.length_c   1.000
_cell.angle_alpha   90.00
_cell.angle_beta   90.00
_cell.angle_gamma   90.00
#
_symmetry.space_group_name_H-M   'P 1'
#
loop_
_entity.id
_entity.type
_entity.pdbx_description
1 polymer ?
#
loop_
_entity_poly.entity_id
_entity_poly.type
_entity_poly.pdbx_seq_one_letter_code
_entity_poly.pdbx_strand_id
1 'polypeptide(L)'
;MQITDFLGLLHPAIAIIFVFPLIGTVVNFAWQTRQRRLQILAGSKSKIPPVVGGEHKQLGERLTGAVVGLTLIGLSYPIGKNIINNQLWNKTPFQVVFILLILAATIASLVFLYRAKQRVWRAIFATLTGAGLVILGCQDGVFRRTNEWYWSHYYIGITAALLMIFSLAIVQDIYQDKSNRWRIVHTILNCIALLLFIGQGMTGTRDLLEIPLSWQEPYIYQCDFANKTCPTPNSQQPK
;
A
#
# COMPACT_ATOMS: atom_id res chain seq x y z
N MET A 1 12.30 -21.73 9.44
CA MET A 1 11.17 -20.79 9.36
C MET A 1 9.91 -21.52 9.76
N GLN A 2 9.10 -20.87 10.59
CA GLN A 2 7.76 -21.33 10.94
C GLN A 2 6.74 -20.78 9.93
N ILE A 3 5.49 -21.29 10.00
CA ILE A 3 4.38 -20.82 9.16
C ILE A 3 4.15 -19.31 9.35
N THR A 4 4.33 -18.80 10.57
CA THR A 4 4.25 -17.37 10.90
C THR A 4 5.24 -16.52 10.09
N ASP A 5 6.50 -16.96 10.01
CA ASP A 5 7.52 -16.29 9.20
C ASP A 5 7.13 -16.24 7.71
N PHE A 6 6.58 -17.34 7.20
CA PHE A 6 6.13 -17.43 5.80
C PHE A 6 4.95 -16.48 5.53
N LEU A 7 3.97 -16.43 6.43
CA LEU A 7 2.84 -15.49 6.34
C LEU A 7 3.29 -14.03 6.38
N GLY A 8 4.33 -13.71 7.17
CA GLY A 8 4.94 -12.39 7.18
C GLY A 8 5.55 -11.98 5.84
N LEU A 9 6.11 -12.94 5.09
CA LEU A 9 6.71 -12.73 3.76
C LEU A 9 5.69 -12.74 2.61
N LEU A 10 4.42 -13.02 2.86
CA LEU A 10 3.41 -13.06 1.81
C LEU A 10 3.27 -11.71 1.09
N HIS A 11 3.23 -10.62 1.86
CA HIS A 11 3.09 -9.28 1.27
C HIS A 11 4.29 -8.86 0.41
N PRO A 12 5.58 -8.97 0.83
CA PRO A 12 6.68 -8.59 -0.05
C PRO A 12 6.79 -9.52 -1.27
N ALA A 13 6.46 -10.82 -1.13
CA ALA A 13 6.47 -11.74 -2.25
C ALA A 13 5.46 -11.32 -3.33
N ILE A 14 4.21 -11.00 -2.94
CA ILE A 14 3.19 -10.50 -3.88
C ILE A 14 3.61 -9.14 -4.47
N ALA A 15 4.21 -8.26 -3.67
CA ALA A 15 4.69 -6.96 -4.14
C ALA A 15 5.69 -7.11 -5.30
N ILE A 16 6.69 -7.99 -5.13
CA ILE A 16 7.75 -8.24 -6.09
C ILE A 16 7.21 -8.92 -7.35
N ILE A 17 6.40 -9.97 -7.18
CA ILE A 17 5.94 -10.81 -8.30
C ILE A 17 4.89 -10.07 -9.15
N PHE A 18 4.05 -9.25 -8.53
CA PHE A 18 2.87 -8.71 -9.18
C PHE A 18 2.82 -7.18 -9.21
N VAL A 19 2.97 -6.51 -8.06
CA VAL A 19 2.74 -5.07 -7.97
C VAL A 19 3.84 -4.25 -8.66
N PHE A 20 5.12 -4.57 -8.42
CA PHE A 20 6.24 -3.83 -9.02
C PHE A 20 6.28 -3.93 -10.56
N PRO A 21 6.12 -5.12 -11.18
CA PRO A 21 5.98 -5.21 -12.63
C PRO A 21 4.78 -4.43 -13.19
N LEU A 22 3.65 -4.45 -12.48
CA LEU A 22 2.46 -3.70 -12.86
C LEU A 22 2.69 -2.18 -12.82
N ILE A 23 3.39 -1.67 -11.80
CA ILE A 23 3.79 -0.25 -11.73
C ILE A 23 4.62 0.11 -12.98
N GLY A 24 5.63 -0.69 -13.31
CA GLY A 24 6.48 -0.46 -14.48
C GLY A 24 5.68 -0.37 -15.78
N THR A 25 4.69 -1.27 -15.94
CA THR A 25 3.81 -1.27 -17.12
C THR A 25 2.91 -0.03 -17.13
N VAL A 26 2.29 0.32 -16.01
CA VAL A 26 1.42 1.51 -15.91
C VAL A 26 2.19 2.79 -16.23
N VAL A 27 3.41 2.94 -15.73
CA VAL A 27 4.28 4.10 -16.00
C VAL A 27 4.69 4.15 -17.48
N ASN A 28 5.03 3.00 -18.07
CA ASN A 28 5.36 2.92 -19.49
C ASN A 28 4.17 3.40 -20.36
N PHE A 29 2.97 2.93 -20.07
CA PHE A 29 1.75 3.34 -20.77
C PHE A 29 1.37 4.81 -20.52
N ALA A 30 1.64 5.34 -19.31
CA ALA A 30 1.49 6.76 -19.03
C ALA A 30 2.41 7.61 -19.91
N TRP A 31 3.67 7.19 -20.03
CA TRP A 31 4.66 7.85 -20.89
C TRP A 31 4.25 7.81 -22.36
N GLN A 32 3.88 6.64 -22.89
CA GLN A 32 3.40 6.50 -24.26
C GLN A 32 2.17 7.39 -24.53
N THR A 33 1.22 7.44 -23.61
CA THR A 33 0.03 8.30 -23.70
C THR A 33 0.41 9.77 -23.79
N ARG A 34 1.39 10.23 -23.00
CA ARG A 34 1.90 11.59 -23.06
C ARG A 34 2.61 11.87 -24.38
N GLN A 35 3.52 11.00 -24.80
CA GLN A 35 4.29 11.17 -26.03
C GLN A 35 3.39 11.24 -27.26
N ARG A 36 2.36 10.37 -27.33
CA ARG A 36 1.37 10.41 -28.39
C ARG A 36 0.67 11.77 -28.48
N ARG A 37 0.24 12.33 -27.34
CA ARG A 37 -0.44 13.63 -27.30
C ARG A 37 0.46 14.77 -27.78
N LEU A 38 1.73 14.77 -27.39
CA LEU A 38 2.70 15.77 -27.84
C LEU A 38 2.96 15.68 -29.35
N GLN A 39 3.09 14.47 -29.90
CA GLN A 39 3.27 14.26 -31.33
C GLN A 39 2.06 14.74 -32.15
N ILE A 40 0.84 14.46 -31.69
CA ILE A 40 -0.40 14.96 -32.32
C ILE A 40 -0.46 16.48 -32.27
N LEU A 41 -0.11 17.09 -31.13
CA LEU A 41 -0.09 18.54 -30.96
C LEU A 41 0.92 19.20 -31.93
N ALA A 42 2.06 18.55 -32.17
CA ALA A 42 3.08 19.00 -33.12
C ALA A 42 2.70 18.72 -34.60
N GLY A 43 1.47 18.29 -34.90
CA GLY A 43 1.01 18.00 -36.26
C GLY A 43 1.61 16.72 -36.87
N SER A 44 2.34 15.93 -36.10
CA SER A 44 3.00 14.71 -36.58
C SER A 44 2.12 13.47 -36.44
N LYS A 45 2.14 12.57 -37.43
CA LYS A 45 1.50 11.25 -37.31
C LYS A 45 2.26 10.40 -36.27
N SER A 46 1.65 10.20 -35.11
CA SER A 46 2.23 9.38 -34.05
C SER A 46 2.19 7.89 -34.40
N LYS A 47 3.33 7.20 -34.21
CA LYS A 47 3.46 5.73 -34.32
C LYS A 47 2.89 4.98 -33.12
N ILE A 48 2.59 5.69 -32.03
CA ILE A 48 2.03 5.10 -30.81
C ILE A 48 0.53 4.85 -31.04
N PRO A 49 0.01 3.64 -30.79
CA PRO A 49 -1.40 3.32 -31.01
C PRO A 49 -2.36 4.24 -30.23
N PRO A 50 -3.58 4.49 -30.75
CA PRO A 50 -4.58 5.31 -30.03
C PRO A 50 -5.11 4.64 -28.75
N VAL A 51 -4.98 3.32 -28.62
CA VAL A 51 -5.50 2.54 -27.49
C VAL A 51 -4.70 2.73 -26.19
N VAL A 52 -3.46 3.21 -26.25
CA VAL A 52 -2.55 3.28 -25.08
C VAL A 52 -3.12 4.07 -23.91
N GLY A 53 -3.93 5.10 -24.17
CA GLY A 53 -4.57 5.89 -23.12
C GLY A 53 -5.69 5.12 -22.40
N GLY A 54 -6.41 4.28 -23.13
CA GLY A 54 -7.42 3.38 -22.56
C GLY A 54 -6.78 2.24 -21.76
N GLU A 55 -5.71 1.67 -22.28
CA GLU A 55 -4.96 0.61 -21.59
C GLU A 55 -4.27 1.13 -20.32
N HIS A 56 -3.67 2.32 -20.37
CA HIS A 56 -3.14 2.99 -19.18
C HIS A 56 -4.19 3.09 -18.07
N LYS A 57 -5.41 3.53 -18.42
CA LYS A 57 -6.52 3.64 -17.47
C LYS A 57 -6.87 2.29 -16.85
N GLN A 58 -7.08 1.26 -17.67
CA GLN A 58 -7.45 -0.08 -17.18
C GLN A 58 -6.36 -0.69 -16.28
N LEU A 59 -5.09 -0.50 -16.65
CA LEU A 59 -3.96 -0.96 -15.85
C LEU A 59 -3.83 -0.16 -14.55
N GLY A 60 -4.07 1.16 -14.57
CA GLY A 60 -4.10 2.01 -13.37
C GLY A 60 -5.22 1.64 -12.40
N GLU A 61 -6.40 1.28 -12.92
CA GLU A 61 -7.50 0.71 -12.14
C GLU A 61 -7.08 -0.59 -11.46
N ARG A 62 -6.43 -1.50 -12.18
CA ARG A 62 -5.89 -2.76 -11.60
C ARG A 62 -4.79 -2.50 -10.58
N LEU A 63 -3.90 -1.55 -10.84
CA LEU A 63 -2.83 -1.18 -9.92
C LEU A 63 -3.38 -0.66 -8.60
N THR A 64 -4.43 0.18 -8.64
CA THR A 64 -5.08 0.66 -7.42
C THR A 64 -5.60 -0.50 -6.57
N GLY A 65 -6.31 -1.45 -7.20
CA GLY A 65 -6.83 -2.62 -6.50
C GLY A 65 -5.73 -3.52 -5.95
N ALA A 66 -4.64 -3.70 -6.71
CA ALA A 66 -3.48 -4.47 -6.29
C ALA A 66 -2.78 -3.84 -5.08
N VAL A 67 -2.55 -2.52 -5.11
CA VAL A 67 -1.91 -1.78 -4.01
C VAL A 67 -2.77 -1.81 -2.75
N VAL A 68 -4.06 -1.46 -2.85
CA VAL A 68 -4.97 -1.46 -1.70
C VAL A 68 -5.14 -2.87 -1.13
N GLY A 69 -5.33 -3.88 -1.99
CA GLY A 69 -5.42 -5.27 -1.56
C GLY A 69 -4.15 -5.76 -0.87
N LEU A 70 -2.98 -5.40 -1.42
CA LEU A 70 -1.71 -5.72 -0.80
C LEU A 70 -1.52 -5.02 0.55
N THR A 71 -1.92 -3.76 0.69
CA THR A 71 -1.93 -3.05 1.97
C THR A 71 -2.80 -3.77 2.99
N LEU A 72 -4.01 -4.21 2.62
CA LEU A 72 -4.88 -4.97 3.52
C LEU A 72 -4.24 -6.30 3.96
N ILE A 73 -3.58 -7.03 3.05
CA ILE A 73 -2.84 -8.25 3.39
C ILE A 73 -1.70 -7.93 4.36
N GLY A 74 -0.91 -6.90 4.06
CA GLY A 74 0.21 -6.45 4.89
C GLY A 74 -0.20 -6.00 6.29
N LEU A 75 -1.38 -5.40 6.44
CA LEU A 75 -1.94 -5.03 7.73
C LEU A 75 -2.58 -6.21 8.48
N SER A 76 -3.18 -7.17 7.76
CA SER A 76 -3.90 -8.29 8.38
C SER A 76 -2.98 -9.19 9.20
N TYR A 77 -1.73 -9.41 8.75
CA TYR A 77 -0.78 -10.23 9.47
C TYR A 77 -0.40 -9.67 10.87
N PRO A 78 0.14 -8.44 11.00
CA PRO A 78 0.48 -7.88 12.32
C PRO A 78 -0.73 -7.69 13.23
N ILE A 79 -1.89 -7.29 12.68
CA ILE A 79 -3.14 -7.18 13.45
C ILE A 79 -3.57 -8.54 13.98
N GLY A 80 -3.58 -9.57 13.13
CA GLY A 80 -3.91 -10.94 13.52
C GLY A 80 -2.95 -11.50 14.57
N LYS A 81 -1.64 -11.29 14.39
CA LYS A 81 -0.60 -11.67 15.37
C LYS A 81 -0.88 -11.02 16.73
N ASN A 82 -1.23 -9.72 16.74
CA ASN A 82 -1.56 -8.99 17.96
C ASN A 82 -2.83 -9.53 18.66
N ILE A 83 -3.89 -9.81 17.90
CA ILE A 83 -5.14 -10.38 18.42
C ILE A 83 -4.89 -11.74 19.12
N ILE A 84 -4.09 -12.60 18.50
CA ILE A 84 -3.78 -13.94 19.02
C ILE A 84 -2.88 -13.83 20.25
N ASN A 85 -1.75 -13.13 20.14
CA ASN A 85 -0.74 -13.08 21.20
C ASN A 85 -1.27 -12.41 22.48
N ASN A 86 -2.12 -11.39 22.34
CA ASN A 86 -2.70 -10.68 23.49
C ASN A 86 -4.06 -11.24 23.94
N GLN A 87 -4.55 -12.31 23.31
CA GLN A 87 -5.84 -12.95 23.58
C GLN A 87 -7.02 -11.96 23.56
N LEU A 88 -7.03 -11.06 22.57
CA LEU A 88 -7.99 -9.95 22.51
C LEU A 88 -9.44 -10.43 22.35
N TRP A 89 -9.66 -11.62 21.79
CA TRP A 89 -10.98 -12.24 21.75
C TRP A 89 -11.61 -12.42 23.14
N ASN A 90 -10.81 -12.73 24.15
CA ASN A 90 -11.28 -12.93 25.53
C ASN A 90 -11.32 -11.61 26.31
N LYS A 91 -10.37 -10.71 26.05
CA LYS A 91 -10.21 -9.46 26.81
C LYS A 91 -11.06 -8.31 26.28
N THR A 92 -11.09 -8.14 24.96
CA THR A 92 -11.72 -6.99 24.28
C THR A 92 -12.45 -7.44 23.00
N PRO A 93 -13.45 -8.34 23.09
CA PRO A 93 -14.12 -8.92 21.91
C PRO A 93 -14.74 -7.88 20.98
N PHE A 94 -15.27 -6.79 21.53
CA PHE A 94 -15.83 -5.69 20.74
C PHE A 94 -14.80 -5.06 19.79
N GLN A 95 -13.56 -4.88 20.25
CA GLN A 95 -12.47 -4.35 19.43
C GLN A 95 -12.20 -5.26 18.23
N VAL A 96 -12.17 -6.58 18.46
CA VAL A 96 -11.90 -7.54 17.39
C VAL A 96 -13.03 -7.54 16.35
N VAL A 97 -14.29 -7.53 16.80
CA VAL A 97 -15.46 -7.42 15.91
C VAL A 97 -15.41 -6.11 15.12
N PHE A 98 -15.08 -4.99 15.76
CA PHE A 98 -14.94 -3.70 15.10
C PHE A 98 -13.86 -3.74 14.00
N ILE A 99 -12.68 -4.30 14.27
CA ILE A 99 -11.61 -4.45 13.28
C ILE A 99 -12.08 -5.26 12.07
N LEU A 100 -12.77 -6.39 12.29
CA LEU A 100 -13.30 -7.23 11.21
C LEU A 100 -14.36 -6.50 10.38
N LEU A 101 -15.24 -5.73 11.02
CA LEU A 101 -16.24 -4.92 10.32
C LEU A 101 -15.60 -3.80 9.51
N ILE A 102 -14.59 -3.12 10.04
CA ILE A 102 -13.84 -2.09 9.28
C ILE A 102 -13.13 -2.71 8.08
N LEU A 103 -12.52 -3.89 8.24
CA LEU A 103 -11.89 -4.62 7.14
C LEU A 103 -12.91 -4.93 6.02
N ALA A 104 -14.05 -5.51 6.38
CA ALA A 104 -15.12 -5.82 5.43
C ALA A 104 -15.69 -4.55 4.76
N ALA A 105 -15.94 -3.50 5.54
CA ALA A 105 -16.45 -2.22 5.04
C ALA A 105 -15.45 -1.52 4.10
N THR A 106 -14.14 -1.65 4.36
CA THR A 106 -13.08 -1.11 3.49
C THR A 106 -13.09 -1.80 2.13
N ILE A 107 -13.17 -3.13 2.11
CA ILE A 107 -13.25 -3.92 0.88
C ILE A 107 -14.53 -3.60 0.11
N ALA A 108 -15.68 -3.56 0.79
CA ALA A 108 -16.96 -3.23 0.17
C ALA A 108 -16.96 -1.81 -0.41
N SER A 109 -16.39 -0.84 0.30
CA SER A 109 -16.24 0.55 -0.18
C SER A 109 -15.37 0.62 -1.42
N LEU A 110 -14.27 -0.11 -1.48
CA LEU A 110 -13.43 -0.18 -2.68
C LEU A 110 -14.23 -0.76 -3.87
N VAL A 111 -14.95 -1.86 -3.66
CA VAL A 111 -15.79 -2.48 -4.70
C VAL A 111 -16.85 -1.49 -5.20
N PHE A 112 -17.49 -0.75 -4.30
CA PHE A 112 -18.46 0.27 -4.68
C PHE A 112 -17.81 1.47 -5.39
N LEU A 113 -16.57 1.85 -5.05
CA LEU A 113 -15.82 2.87 -5.78
C LEU A 113 -15.60 2.48 -7.25
N TYR A 114 -15.32 1.21 -7.54
CA TYR A 114 -15.21 0.72 -8.93
C TYR A 114 -16.54 0.77 -9.68
N ARG A 115 -17.66 0.58 -8.98
CA ARG A 115 -19.01 0.56 -9.58
C ARG A 115 -19.64 1.95 -9.68
N ALA A 116 -19.25 2.89 -8.83
CA ALA A 116 -19.85 4.20 -8.72
C ALA A 116 -19.59 5.06 -9.96
N LYS A 117 -20.67 5.57 -10.56
CA LYS A 117 -20.62 6.46 -11.73
C LYS A 117 -20.84 7.93 -11.41
N GLN A 118 -21.44 8.27 -10.27
CA GLN A 118 -21.72 9.66 -9.90
C GLN A 118 -20.60 10.19 -9.01
N ARG A 119 -20.21 11.45 -9.24
CA ARG A 119 -19.08 12.10 -8.56
C ARG A 119 -19.16 12.04 -7.02
N VAL A 120 -20.34 12.31 -6.45
CA VAL A 120 -20.56 12.30 -5.00
C VAL A 120 -20.31 10.90 -4.42
N TRP A 121 -20.87 9.85 -5.02
CA TRP A 121 -20.67 8.48 -4.57
C TRP A 121 -19.21 8.03 -4.70
N ARG A 122 -18.51 8.44 -5.76
CA ARG A 122 -17.08 8.16 -5.90
C ARG A 122 -16.27 8.82 -4.79
N ALA A 123 -16.58 10.07 -4.44
CA ALA A 123 -15.94 10.76 -3.32
C ALA A 123 -16.20 10.03 -1.99
N ILE A 124 -17.47 9.69 -1.70
CA ILE A 124 -17.84 8.96 -0.48
C ILE A 124 -17.10 7.64 -0.37
N PHE A 125 -17.16 6.79 -1.40
CA PHE A 125 -16.52 5.47 -1.34
C PHE A 125 -14.99 5.56 -1.32
N ALA A 126 -14.39 6.56 -1.98
CA ALA A 126 -12.96 6.82 -1.87
C ALA A 126 -12.57 7.21 -0.45
N THR A 127 -13.32 8.13 0.18
CA THR A 127 -13.09 8.55 1.57
C THR A 127 -13.26 7.38 2.53
N LEU A 128 -14.32 6.57 2.40
CA LEU A 128 -14.56 5.40 3.25
C LEU A 128 -13.46 4.35 3.11
N THR A 129 -13.02 4.07 1.87
CA THR A 129 -11.92 3.13 1.62
C THR A 129 -10.62 3.65 2.25
N GLY A 130 -10.30 4.94 2.04
CA GLY A 130 -9.09 5.55 2.61
C GLY A 130 -9.12 5.60 4.14
N ALA A 131 -10.24 6.00 4.73
CA ALA A 131 -10.43 6.02 6.18
C ALA A 131 -10.28 4.61 6.77
N GLY A 132 -10.86 3.60 6.12
CA GLY A 132 -10.71 2.21 6.50
C GLY A 132 -9.25 1.74 6.56
N LEU A 133 -8.45 2.07 5.52
CA LEU A 133 -7.01 1.77 5.53
C LEU A 133 -6.27 2.44 6.69
N VAL A 134 -6.57 3.71 6.97
CA VAL A 134 -5.94 4.45 8.09
C VAL A 134 -6.35 3.86 9.44
N ILE A 135 -7.64 3.57 9.65
CA ILE A 135 -8.15 2.99 10.91
C ILE A 135 -7.51 1.61 11.16
N LEU A 136 -7.43 0.76 10.14
CA LEU A 136 -6.78 -0.55 10.23
C LEU A 136 -5.27 -0.39 10.46
N GLY A 137 -4.64 0.51 9.72
CA GLY A 137 -3.21 0.81 9.87
C GLY A 137 -2.84 1.34 11.25
N CYS A 138 -3.79 1.97 11.94
CA CYS A 138 -3.59 2.51 13.28
C CYS A 138 -3.79 1.50 14.42
N GLN A 139 -4.19 0.26 14.13
CA GLN A 139 -4.37 -0.78 15.15
C GLN A 139 -3.04 -1.18 15.81
N ASP A 140 -3.14 -1.65 17.04
CA ASP A 140 -1.99 -2.19 17.77
C ASP A 140 -1.40 -3.43 17.07
N GLY A 141 -0.09 -3.58 17.18
CA GLY A 141 0.68 -4.62 16.49
C GLY A 141 1.21 -4.21 15.12
N VAL A 142 0.65 -3.17 14.49
CA VAL A 142 1.18 -2.64 13.22
C VAL A 142 2.49 -1.90 13.49
N PHE A 143 3.58 -2.36 12.88
CA PHE A 143 4.88 -1.70 12.94
C PHE A 143 4.87 -0.44 12.07
N ARG A 144 4.80 0.73 12.73
CA ARG A 144 4.63 2.02 12.06
C ARG A 144 5.89 2.87 12.00
N ARG A 145 6.90 2.58 12.83
CA ARG A 145 8.15 3.37 12.95
C ARG A 145 7.89 4.88 13.06
N THR A 146 7.03 5.27 14.01
CA THR A 146 6.52 6.65 14.13
C THR A 146 7.58 7.69 14.49
N ASN A 147 8.64 7.30 15.20
CA ASN A 147 9.80 8.14 15.48
C ASN A 147 10.54 8.59 14.20
N GLU A 148 10.46 7.82 13.12
CA GLU A 148 11.04 8.14 11.81
C GLU A 148 9.95 8.11 10.73
N TRP A 149 8.80 8.74 11.01
CA TRP A 149 7.60 8.68 10.18
C TRP A 149 7.83 9.07 8.71
N TYR A 150 8.74 10.03 8.45
CA TYR A 150 9.08 10.51 7.10
C TYR A 150 9.87 9.47 6.29
N TRP A 151 10.42 8.45 6.96
CA TRP A 151 11.17 7.34 6.36
C TRP A 151 10.60 5.98 6.81
N SER A 152 9.30 5.94 7.07
CA SER A 152 8.60 4.73 7.51
C SER A 152 7.90 4.05 6.35
N HIS A 153 8.10 2.73 6.22
CA HIS A 153 7.40 1.91 5.23
C HIS A 153 5.87 2.05 5.35
N TYR A 154 5.37 2.08 6.58
CA TYR A 154 3.94 2.23 6.86
C TYR A 154 3.38 3.56 6.34
N TYR A 155 3.94 4.70 6.75
CA TYR A 155 3.35 6.01 6.44
C TYR A 155 3.41 6.31 4.94
N ILE A 156 4.53 6.00 4.27
CA ILE A 156 4.65 6.20 2.83
C ILE A 156 3.75 5.22 2.06
N GLY A 157 3.57 4.00 2.56
CA GLY A 157 2.70 2.99 1.95
C GLY A 157 1.22 3.34 2.04
N ILE A 158 0.75 3.76 3.22
CA ILE A 158 -0.61 4.29 3.39
C ILE A 158 -0.82 5.51 2.49
N THR A 159 0.15 6.44 2.45
CA THR A 159 0.06 7.63 1.59
C THR A 159 -0.03 7.24 0.11
N ALA A 160 0.80 6.29 -0.35
CA ALA A 160 0.74 5.79 -1.72
C ALA A 160 -0.62 5.14 -2.03
N ALA A 161 -1.15 4.31 -1.13
CA ALA A 161 -2.47 3.69 -1.31
C ALA A 161 -3.60 4.73 -1.37
N LEU A 162 -3.56 5.78 -0.54
CA LEU A 162 -4.52 6.89 -0.57
C LEU A 162 -4.44 7.67 -1.90
N LEU A 163 -3.23 7.91 -2.42
CA LEU A 163 -3.05 8.54 -3.73
C LEU A 163 -3.59 7.66 -4.87
N MET A 164 -3.45 6.34 -4.78
CA MET A 164 -4.05 5.41 -5.75
C MET A 164 -5.58 5.43 -5.69
N ILE A 165 -6.17 5.40 -4.50
CA ILE A 165 -7.63 5.52 -4.30
C ILE A 165 -8.13 6.85 -4.88
N PHE A 166 -7.43 7.95 -4.62
CA PHE A 166 -7.77 9.25 -5.17
C PHE A 166 -7.66 9.26 -6.70
N SER A 167 -6.58 8.71 -7.25
CA SER A 167 -6.34 8.57 -8.69
C SER A 167 -7.49 7.83 -9.37
N LEU A 168 -7.96 6.73 -8.76
CA LEU A 168 -9.14 6.01 -9.19
C LEU A 168 -10.39 6.91 -9.12
N ALA A 169 -10.65 7.57 -7.99
CA ALA A 169 -11.85 8.37 -7.77
C ALA A 169 -12.06 9.47 -8.83
N ILE A 170 -10.99 10.15 -9.25
CA ILE A 170 -11.05 11.30 -10.16
C ILE A 170 -11.06 10.95 -11.65
N VAL A 171 -11.05 9.65 -12.02
CA VAL A 171 -10.96 9.21 -13.42
C VAL A 171 -11.98 9.93 -14.31
N GLN A 172 -13.24 10.05 -13.88
CA GLN A 172 -14.27 10.71 -14.66
C GLN A 172 -14.01 12.22 -14.83
N ASP A 173 -13.54 12.89 -13.78
CA ASP A 173 -13.18 14.30 -13.81
C ASP A 173 -12.05 14.57 -14.83
N ILE A 174 -11.08 13.66 -14.97
CA ILE A 174 -10.01 13.76 -15.97
C ILE A 174 -10.55 13.75 -17.42
N TYR A 175 -11.60 12.97 -17.69
CA TYR A 175 -12.18 12.86 -19.03
C TYR A 175 -13.18 13.98 -19.33
N GLN A 176 -13.92 14.45 -18.33
CA GLN A 176 -14.91 15.52 -18.49
C GLN A 176 -14.27 16.92 -18.53
N ASP A 177 -13.08 17.08 -17.95
CA ASP A 177 -12.37 18.34 -17.89
C ASP A 177 -11.64 18.69 -19.21
N LYS A 178 -12.18 19.68 -19.92
CA LYS A 178 -11.59 20.23 -21.15
C LYS A 178 -10.37 21.12 -20.90
N SER A 179 -10.17 21.61 -19.67
CA SER A 179 -9.06 22.51 -19.30
C SER A 179 -7.76 21.77 -18.94
N ASN A 180 -7.77 20.43 -18.92
CA ASN A 180 -6.67 19.56 -18.51
C ASN A 180 -6.18 19.75 -17.06
N ARG A 181 -6.89 20.50 -16.20
CA ARG A 181 -6.54 20.70 -14.79
C ARG A 181 -6.47 19.37 -14.04
N TRP A 182 -7.50 18.52 -14.14
CA TRP A 182 -7.53 17.23 -13.45
C TRP A 182 -6.45 16.26 -13.95
N ARG A 183 -6.09 16.36 -15.24
CA ARG A 183 -4.99 15.60 -15.82
C ARG A 183 -3.63 16.04 -15.28
N ILE A 184 -3.41 17.34 -15.10
CA ILE A 184 -2.18 17.87 -14.49
C ILE A 184 -2.11 17.41 -13.03
N VAL A 185 -3.19 17.58 -12.27
CA VAL A 185 -3.29 17.11 -10.88
C VAL A 185 -2.97 15.62 -10.79
N HIS A 186 -3.62 14.79 -11.62
CA HIS A 186 -3.35 13.35 -11.69
C HIS A 186 -1.87 13.06 -11.99
N THR A 187 -1.27 13.77 -12.95
CA THR A 187 0.15 13.56 -13.32
C THR A 187 1.07 13.89 -12.16
N ILE A 188 0.91 15.05 -11.51
CA ILE A 188 1.73 15.47 -10.37
C ILE A 188 1.62 14.47 -9.23
N LEU A 189 0.39 14.10 -8.84
CA LEU A 189 0.15 13.19 -7.73
C LEU A 189 0.66 11.78 -8.02
N ASN A 190 0.57 11.28 -9.25
CA ASN A 190 1.11 9.96 -9.59
C ASN A 190 2.63 9.97 -9.75
N CYS A 191 3.26 11.10 -10.09
CA CYS A 191 4.71 11.24 -9.96
C CYS A 191 5.15 11.14 -8.50
N ILE A 192 4.42 11.78 -7.57
CA ILE A 192 4.66 11.63 -6.13
C ILE A 192 4.44 10.17 -5.71
N ALA A 193 3.34 9.54 -6.12
CA ALA A 193 3.07 8.14 -5.81
C ALA A 193 4.17 7.20 -6.31
N LEU A 194 4.72 7.45 -7.52
CA LEU A 194 5.86 6.69 -8.05
C LEU A 194 7.10 6.79 -7.14
N LEU A 195 7.42 7.99 -6.65
CA LEU A 195 8.51 8.19 -5.71
C LEU A 195 8.25 7.46 -4.38
N LEU A 196 7.00 7.47 -3.89
CA LEU A 196 6.62 6.71 -2.70
C LEU A 196 6.73 5.20 -2.90
N PHE A 197 6.41 4.67 -4.09
CA PHE A 197 6.61 3.25 -4.40
C PHE A 197 8.09 2.85 -4.43
N ILE A 198 8.97 3.72 -4.95
CA ILE A 198 10.42 3.50 -4.85
C ILE A 198 10.85 3.49 -3.38
N GLY A 199 10.37 4.47 -2.60
CA GLY A 199 10.58 4.52 -1.15
C GLY A 199 10.08 3.27 -0.42
N GLN A 200 8.94 2.70 -0.83
CA GLN A 200 8.41 1.44 -0.28
C GLN A 200 9.37 0.28 -0.52
N GLY A 201 9.97 0.18 -1.71
CA GLY A 201 10.96 -0.86 -2.02
C GLY A 201 12.19 -0.76 -1.10
N MET A 202 12.69 0.46 -0.87
CA MET A 202 13.84 0.69 0.01
C MET A 202 13.50 0.42 1.49
N THR A 203 12.45 1.07 1.99
CA THR A 203 12.04 0.97 3.41
C THR A 203 11.51 -0.41 3.77
N GLY A 204 10.84 -1.10 2.85
CA GLY A 204 10.36 -2.47 3.08
C GLY A 204 11.54 -3.45 3.20
N THR A 205 12.56 -3.30 2.35
CA THR A 205 13.78 -4.12 2.46
C THR A 205 14.51 -3.85 3.77
N ARG A 206 14.60 -2.59 4.21
CA ARG A 206 15.13 -2.23 5.52
C ARG A 206 14.33 -2.87 6.65
N ASP A 207 13.01 -2.76 6.64
CA ASP A 207 12.17 -3.27 7.71
C ASP A 207 12.28 -4.80 7.82
N LEU A 208 12.49 -5.52 6.70
CA LEU A 208 12.79 -6.96 6.74
C LEU A 208 14.11 -7.31 7.44
N LEU A 209 15.07 -6.38 7.54
CA LEU A 209 16.29 -6.57 8.32
C LEU A 209 16.05 -6.34 9.83
N GLU A 210 15.01 -5.61 10.18
CA GLU A 210 14.66 -5.27 11.57
C GLU A 210 13.56 -6.17 12.15
N ILE A 211 12.79 -6.85 11.30
CA ILE A 211 11.78 -7.82 11.71
C ILE A 211 12.46 -9.19 11.82
N PRO A 212 12.74 -9.69 13.04
CA PRO A 212 13.41 -10.96 13.23
C PRO A 212 12.49 -12.14 12.87
N LEU A 213 13.09 -13.29 12.56
CA LEU A 213 12.34 -14.54 12.45
C LEU A 213 11.76 -14.93 13.81
N SER A 214 10.66 -15.69 13.80
CA SER A 214 9.95 -16.18 15.00
C SER A 214 10.87 -16.83 16.04
N TRP A 215 11.88 -17.61 15.62
CA TRP A 215 12.84 -18.23 16.53
C TRP A 215 13.89 -17.25 17.08
N GLN A 216 14.13 -16.14 16.38
CA GLN A 216 15.07 -15.09 16.79
C GLN A 216 14.40 -14.03 17.67
N GLU A 217 13.08 -13.82 17.51
CA GLU A 217 12.29 -12.85 18.28
C GLU A 217 12.62 -12.87 19.80
N PRO A 218 12.63 -14.04 20.48
CA PRO A 218 12.88 -14.08 21.93
C PRO A 218 14.27 -13.61 22.34
N TYR A 219 15.26 -13.67 21.44
CA TYR A 219 16.65 -13.28 21.72
C TYR A 219 16.92 -11.84 21.28
N ILE A 220 16.45 -11.47 20.08
CA ILE A 220 16.67 -10.15 19.48
C ILE A 220 15.94 -9.06 20.25
N TYR A 221 14.72 -9.33 20.75
CA TYR A 221 13.97 -8.35 21.54
C TYR A 221 14.47 -8.18 22.97
N GLN A 222 15.50 -8.93 23.40
CA GLN A 222 16.21 -8.66 24.66
C GLN A 222 17.31 -7.61 24.49
N CYS A 223 17.71 -7.29 23.25
CA CYS A 223 18.71 -6.26 22.98
C CYS A 223 18.15 -4.86 23.23
N ASP A 224 19.01 -3.97 23.71
CA ASP A 224 18.75 -2.53 23.76
C ASP A 224 19.15 -1.90 22.42
N PHE A 225 18.16 -1.68 21.57
CA PHE A 225 18.36 -1.06 20.26
C PHE A 225 18.77 0.41 20.34
N ALA A 226 18.47 1.12 21.43
CA ALA A 226 18.84 2.51 21.60
C ALA A 226 20.35 2.62 21.89
N ASN A 227 20.86 1.78 22.78
CA ASN A 227 22.28 1.75 23.16
C ASN A 227 23.13 0.79 22.32
N LYS A 228 22.51 0.03 21.38
CA LYS A 228 23.15 -0.96 20.51
C LYS A 228 23.89 -2.05 21.30
N THR A 229 23.29 -2.50 22.39
CA THR A 229 23.83 -3.56 23.24
C THR A 229 22.89 -4.75 23.25
N CYS A 230 23.44 -5.95 23.39
CA CYS A 230 22.67 -7.18 23.57
C CYS A 230 23.16 -7.90 24.84
N PRO A 231 22.29 -8.64 25.53
CA PRO A 231 22.71 -9.50 26.62
C PRO A 231 23.79 -10.47 26.11
N THR A 232 24.93 -10.52 26.80
CA THR A 232 25.95 -11.53 26.51
C THR A 232 25.40 -12.88 26.96
N PRO A 233 25.52 -13.95 26.16
CA PRO A 233 25.15 -15.29 26.62
C PRO A 233 25.92 -15.57 27.92
N ASN A 234 25.22 -15.90 29.00
CA ASN A 234 25.89 -16.30 30.23
C ASN A 234 26.83 -17.47 29.91
N SER A 235 28.11 -17.33 30.22
CA SER A 235 29.18 -18.31 29.99
C SER A 235 29.05 -19.58 30.86
N GLN A 236 27.85 -19.92 31.35
CA GLN A 236 27.61 -21.00 32.30
C GLN A 236 26.37 -21.80 31.91
N GLN A 237 26.57 -22.86 31.13
CA GLN A 237 26.72 -24.21 31.71
C GLN A 237 27.25 -25.16 30.62
N PRO A 238 28.44 -25.78 30.80
CA PRO A 238 28.77 -26.99 30.07
C PRO A 238 27.73 -28.07 30.41
N LYS A 239 27.29 -28.82 29.39
CA LYS A 239 26.62 -30.11 29.62
C LYS A 239 27.57 -31.09 30.31
#